data_AF-A0A0H3DIN1-F1
#
_entry.id   AF-A0A0H3DIN1-F1
#
_cell.length_a   1.000
_cell.length_b   1.000
_cell.length_c   1.000
_cell.angle_alpha   90.00
_cell.angle_beta   90.00
_cell.angle_gamma   90.00
#
_symmetry.space_group_name_H-M   'P 1'
#
loop_
_entity.id
_entity.type
_entity.pdbx_description
1 polymer ?
#
loop_
_entity_poly.entity_id
_entity_poly.type
_entity_poly.pdbx_seq_one_letter_code
_entity_poly.pdbx_strand_id
1 'polypeptide(L)'
;MTMAQRDEADRMVSQQPTGSGADRPGRHGKHNRASRREGRQARRTGKHGTPEITAEMRANARANPDSWLYVIDEAFDPNGPVPSWAVVGAYPVNGAGDVVADFHPNDRYRPSPKALGFPEPANDLEHLLQLVRTEHRPASDLPKVVLDATLFVYAMSPVQRTVIGFHNTDGRVMVPAYTRKSLVPREWPHARAVLGRDIVDLLGGHPVAINPHDLITAVVPAEHLLKAVADERR
;
A
#
# COMPACT_ATOMS: atom_id res chain seq x y z
N MET A 1 14.13 24.45 5.41
CA MET A 1 14.55 23.72 4.20
C MET A 1 15.89 24.29 3.74
N THR A 2 16.94 23.49 3.70
CA THR A 2 18.29 23.94 3.31
C THR A 2 18.45 23.96 1.79
N MET A 3 19.10 24.99 1.24
CA MET A 3 19.32 25.20 -0.21
C MET A 3 19.81 23.97 -0.98
N ALA A 4 20.59 23.08 -0.35
CA ALA A 4 21.14 21.89 -0.99
C ALA A 4 20.07 20.87 -1.46
N GLN A 5 18.88 20.84 -0.84
CA GLN A 5 17.81 19.90 -1.20
C GLN A 5 16.93 20.40 -2.36
N ARG A 6 16.96 21.70 -2.66
CA ARG A 6 16.27 22.29 -3.82
C ARG A 6 17.01 21.95 -5.12
N ASP A 7 18.33 22.03 -5.10
CA ASP A 7 19.17 21.81 -6.28
C ASP A 7 19.16 20.37 -6.81
N GLU A 8 18.95 19.37 -5.95
CA GLU A 8 18.96 17.96 -6.38
C GLU A 8 17.65 17.55 -7.06
N ALA A 9 16.53 18.15 -6.68
CA ALA A 9 15.24 17.93 -7.34
C ALA A 9 15.16 18.66 -8.69
N ASP A 10 15.70 19.88 -8.79
CA ASP A 10 15.72 20.65 -10.03
C ASP A 10 16.64 20.06 -11.11
N ARG A 11 17.71 19.34 -10.71
CA ARG A 11 18.62 18.66 -11.66
C ARG A 11 18.01 17.46 -12.39
N MET A 12 16.93 16.86 -11.89
CA MET A 12 16.39 15.62 -12.47
C MET A 12 15.43 15.83 -13.66
N VAL A 13 14.92 17.04 -13.88
CA VAL A 13 13.96 17.34 -14.99
C VAL A 13 14.67 17.74 -16.30
N SER A 14 15.99 18.02 -16.27
CA SER A 14 16.70 18.61 -17.43
C SER A 14 17.20 17.61 -18.47
N GLN A 15 16.74 16.36 -18.46
CA GLN A 15 17.16 15.35 -19.45
C GLN A 15 15.96 14.66 -20.10
N GLN A 16 15.49 15.18 -21.26
CA GLN A 16 15.05 14.40 -22.43
C GLN A 16 14.58 15.31 -23.60
N PRO A 17 14.51 14.79 -24.86
CA PRO A 17 14.86 15.52 -26.07
C PRO A 17 13.67 15.99 -26.91
N THR A 18 13.95 16.98 -27.75
CA THR A 18 13.04 17.60 -28.74
C THR A 18 12.66 16.62 -29.86
N GLY A 19 11.35 16.46 -30.11
CA GLY A 19 10.82 15.71 -31.26
C GLY A 19 9.47 16.26 -31.73
N SER A 20 9.44 16.74 -32.98
CA SER A 20 8.33 17.38 -33.70
C SER A 20 7.61 16.39 -34.63
N GLY A 21 6.32 16.59 -34.92
CA GLY A 21 5.63 15.93 -36.04
C GLY A 21 4.11 15.81 -35.92
N ALA A 22 3.41 16.09 -37.02
CA ALA A 22 2.03 16.59 -37.06
C ALA A 22 0.95 15.59 -37.59
N ASP A 23 -0.29 16.09 -37.53
CA ASP A 23 -1.42 15.89 -38.46
C ASP A 23 -2.58 14.90 -38.18
N ARG A 24 -3.78 15.42 -38.47
CA ARG A 24 -5.17 14.88 -38.41
C ARG A 24 -5.76 15.03 -39.84
N PRO A 25 -6.90 14.38 -40.29
CA PRO A 25 -8.23 14.58 -39.69
C PRO A 25 -9.36 13.51 -39.96
N GLY A 26 -10.54 13.68 -39.31
CA GLY A 26 -11.86 13.54 -39.97
C GLY A 26 -12.94 12.49 -39.55
N ARG A 27 -13.98 12.95 -38.80
CA ARG A 27 -15.49 12.75 -38.92
C ARG A 27 -16.12 11.34 -39.10
N HIS A 28 -17.35 10.95 -38.64
CA HIS A 28 -18.63 11.63 -38.33
C HIS A 28 -19.71 10.70 -37.66
N GLY A 29 -20.71 11.28 -36.97
CA GLY A 29 -22.09 10.73 -36.72
C GLY A 29 -22.54 10.61 -35.24
N LYS A 30 -23.32 11.53 -34.60
CA LYS A 30 -24.82 11.74 -34.58
C LYS A 30 -25.62 10.47 -34.19
N HIS A 31 -26.58 10.38 -33.25
CA HIS A 31 -27.48 11.25 -32.45
C HIS A 31 -28.03 10.43 -31.25
N ASN A 32 -28.32 11.01 -30.07
CA ASN A 32 -29.70 11.17 -29.55
C ASN A 32 -29.78 11.96 -28.23
N ARG A 33 -30.94 12.59 -28.00
CA ARG A 33 -31.18 13.74 -27.11
C ARG A 33 -32.13 13.37 -25.96
N ALA A 34 -31.81 13.86 -24.75
CA ALA A 34 -32.71 14.25 -23.64
C ALA A 34 -33.62 13.16 -23.00
N SER A 35 -33.88 13.09 -21.70
CA SER A 35 -33.55 13.94 -20.55
C SER A 35 -34.07 13.29 -19.25
N ARG A 36 -33.40 13.60 -18.13
CA ARG A 36 -33.91 13.73 -16.75
C ARG A 36 -34.41 12.48 -16.02
N ARG A 37 -33.60 12.02 -15.07
CA ARG A 37 -33.99 11.89 -13.64
C ARG A 37 -32.77 12.15 -12.76
N GLU A 38 -32.80 13.28 -12.05
CA GLU A 38 -31.95 13.60 -10.92
C GLU A 38 -32.26 12.64 -9.75
N GLY A 39 -31.22 12.28 -8.99
CA GLY A 39 -31.38 11.61 -7.71
C GLY A 39 -30.37 10.49 -7.47
N ARG A 40 -29.39 10.77 -6.60
CA ARG A 40 -28.53 9.81 -5.88
C ARG A 40 -27.64 8.90 -6.74
N GLN A 41 -26.39 9.36 -6.90
CA GLN A 41 -25.16 8.64 -6.52
C GLN A 41 -24.02 9.36 -7.22
N ALA A 42 -23.34 10.24 -6.48
CA ALA A 42 -22.00 10.68 -6.84
C ALA A 42 -21.09 9.45 -6.76
N ARG A 43 -21.05 8.70 -7.87
CA ARG A 43 -20.15 7.58 -8.07
C ARG A 43 -18.74 8.15 -8.06
N ARG A 44 -18.01 7.84 -7.00
CA ARG A 44 -16.55 8.01 -6.90
C ARG A 44 -15.93 7.09 -7.95
N THR A 45 -15.80 7.59 -9.17
CA THR A 45 -15.03 6.94 -10.23
C THR A 45 -14.08 7.96 -10.83
N GLY A 46 -12.88 8.05 -10.27
CA GLY A 46 -11.75 8.71 -10.91
C GLY A 46 -10.89 7.65 -11.59
N LYS A 47 -10.95 7.59 -12.93
CA LYS A 47 -9.86 7.05 -13.77
C LYS A 47 -8.57 7.82 -13.42
N HIS A 48 -7.45 7.11 -13.33
CA HIS A 48 -6.09 7.60 -13.07
C HIS A 48 -5.79 9.06 -13.46
N GLY A 49 -5.04 9.77 -12.60
CA GLY A 49 -3.82 10.40 -13.09
C GLY A 49 -3.33 11.68 -12.43
N THR A 50 -4.20 12.53 -11.89
CA THR A 50 -3.81 13.94 -11.66
C THR A 50 -4.34 14.43 -10.30
N PRO A 51 -3.45 14.65 -9.32
CA PRO A 51 -3.80 15.12 -7.98
C PRO A 51 -4.58 16.45 -8.00
N GLU A 52 -5.54 16.62 -7.09
CA GLU A 52 -6.28 17.88 -6.98
C GLU A 52 -5.39 18.99 -6.39
N ILE A 53 -5.34 20.15 -7.04
CA ILE A 53 -4.58 21.31 -6.53
C ILE A 53 -5.43 22.04 -5.48
N THR A 54 -5.00 22.02 -4.22
CA THR A 54 -5.69 22.69 -3.11
C THR A 54 -5.44 24.21 -3.10
N ALA A 55 -6.20 24.95 -2.27
CA ALA A 55 -5.99 26.39 -2.10
C ALA A 55 -4.62 26.72 -1.46
N GLU A 56 -4.17 25.87 -0.55
CA GLU A 56 -2.85 25.96 0.09
C GLU A 56 -1.73 25.72 -0.92
N MET A 57 -1.87 24.71 -1.78
CA MET A 57 -0.93 24.45 -2.87
C MET A 57 -0.82 25.66 -3.82
N ARG A 58 -1.95 26.30 -4.16
CA ARG A 58 -1.95 27.55 -4.94
C ARG A 58 -1.28 28.72 -4.21
N ALA A 59 -1.42 28.81 -2.89
CA ALA A 59 -0.75 29.85 -2.11
C ALA A 59 0.78 29.63 -2.08
N ASN A 60 1.22 28.38 -1.92
CA ASN A 60 2.63 28.01 -1.99
C ASN A 60 3.23 28.31 -3.38
N ALA A 61 2.50 27.99 -4.45
CA ALA A 61 2.91 28.32 -5.82
C ALA A 61 3.08 29.83 -6.04
N ARG A 62 2.14 30.66 -5.55
CA ARG A 62 2.27 32.13 -5.61
C ARG A 62 3.46 32.68 -4.83
N ALA A 63 3.83 32.04 -3.73
CA ALA A 63 5.00 32.41 -2.95
C ALA A 63 6.33 31.99 -3.61
N ASN A 64 6.28 31.06 -4.58
CA ASN A 64 7.45 30.51 -5.26
C ASN A 64 7.21 30.45 -6.79
N PRO A 65 7.21 31.59 -7.50
CA PRO A 65 7.11 31.61 -8.96
C PRO A 65 8.33 30.94 -9.63
N ASP A 66 8.18 30.55 -10.90
CA ASP A 66 9.21 29.87 -11.69
C ASP A 66 9.78 28.61 -11.01
N SER A 67 8.91 27.78 -10.45
CA SER A 67 9.27 26.60 -9.65
C SER A 67 8.39 25.38 -9.94
N TRP A 68 8.49 24.34 -9.11
CA TRP A 68 7.65 23.15 -9.16
C TRP A 68 6.79 23.01 -7.91
N LEU A 69 5.52 22.65 -8.11
CA LEU A 69 4.62 22.23 -7.06
C LEU A 69 4.58 20.71 -7.00
N TYR A 70 5.26 20.13 -6.02
CA TYR A 70 5.33 18.69 -5.81
C TYR A 70 4.05 18.14 -5.17
N VAL A 71 3.64 16.96 -5.63
CA VAL A 71 2.57 16.17 -5.00
C VAL A 71 3.23 15.00 -4.28
N ILE A 72 2.97 14.90 -2.98
CA ILE A 72 3.59 13.93 -2.07
C ILE A 72 2.56 12.84 -1.75
N ASP A 73 3.01 11.59 -1.66
CA ASP A 73 2.19 10.46 -1.21
C ASP A 73 1.63 10.75 0.19
N GLU A 74 0.33 10.51 0.35
CA GLU A 74 -0.42 10.85 1.56
C GLU A 74 -0.03 10.05 2.81
N ALA A 75 0.86 9.06 2.70
CA ALA A 75 1.49 8.40 3.83
C ALA A 75 2.65 9.21 4.46
N PHE A 76 3.10 10.29 3.80
CA PHE A 76 4.23 11.10 4.24
C PHE A 76 3.79 12.49 4.70
N ASP A 77 4.46 13.01 5.72
CA ASP A 77 4.29 14.40 6.13
C ASP A 77 4.92 15.33 5.07
N PRO A 78 4.14 16.18 4.39
CA PRO A 78 4.66 17.09 3.38
C PRO A 78 5.60 18.16 3.95
N ASN A 79 5.58 18.40 5.26
CA ASN A 79 6.48 19.34 5.94
C ASN A 79 7.73 18.65 6.51
N GLY A 80 7.77 17.32 6.50
CA GLY A 80 8.87 16.51 6.98
C GLY A 80 9.91 16.19 5.90
N PRO A 81 10.94 15.37 6.22
CA PRO A 81 11.83 14.81 5.22
C PRO A 81 11.06 13.82 4.32
N VAL A 82 10.91 14.17 3.04
CA VAL A 82 10.22 13.34 2.04
C VAL A 82 11.24 12.69 1.09
N PRO A 83 11.34 11.36 1.05
CA PRO A 83 12.20 10.66 0.09
C PRO A 83 11.73 10.92 -1.36
N SER A 84 12.67 10.95 -2.31
CA SER A 84 12.32 11.21 -3.72
C SER A 84 11.33 10.21 -4.32
N TRP A 85 11.32 8.97 -3.83
CA TRP A 85 10.37 7.93 -4.28
C TRP A 85 8.97 8.08 -3.67
N ALA A 86 8.78 8.95 -2.67
CA ALA A 86 7.47 9.26 -2.09
C ALA A 86 6.77 10.43 -2.80
N VAL A 87 7.44 11.07 -3.76
CA VAL A 87 6.84 12.11 -4.61
C VAL A 87 6.06 11.43 -5.73
N VAL A 88 4.78 11.71 -5.84
CA VAL A 88 3.89 11.18 -6.90
C VAL A 88 4.24 11.82 -8.26
N GLY A 89 4.57 13.11 -8.25
CA GLY A 89 4.91 13.91 -9.42
C GLY A 89 4.89 15.39 -9.08
N ALA A 90 4.87 16.26 -10.09
CA ALA A 90 4.87 17.70 -9.90
C ALA A 90 4.09 18.44 -11.00
N TYR A 91 3.64 19.65 -10.67
CA TYR A 91 3.14 20.63 -11.63
C TYR A 91 4.14 21.79 -11.76
N PRO A 92 4.38 22.31 -12.97
CA PRO A 92 5.16 23.53 -13.12
C PRO A 92 4.38 24.74 -12.59
N VAL A 93 5.10 25.68 -11.99
CA VAL A 93 4.60 26.98 -11.53
C VAL A 93 5.24 28.05 -12.39
N ASN A 94 4.42 28.86 -13.06
CA ASN A 94 4.93 29.90 -13.96
C ASN A 94 5.44 31.15 -13.19
N GLY A 95 6.01 32.12 -13.91
CA GLY A 95 6.52 33.37 -13.31
C GLY A 95 5.47 34.27 -12.65
N ALA A 96 4.17 34.03 -12.90
CA ALA A 96 3.09 34.69 -12.18
C ALA A 96 2.71 33.97 -10.87
N GLY A 97 3.29 32.80 -10.59
CA GLY A 97 2.97 31.96 -9.44
C GLY A 97 1.71 31.11 -9.64
N ASP A 98 1.23 30.97 -10.88
CA ASP A 98 0.11 30.09 -11.20
C ASP A 98 0.59 28.67 -11.48
N VAL A 99 -0.15 27.69 -10.95
CA VAL A 99 0.09 26.27 -11.22
C VAL A 99 -0.41 25.92 -12.62
N VAL A 100 0.50 25.48 -13.47
CA VAL A 100 0.20 25.03 -14.82
C VAL A 100 -0.33 23.60 -14.76
N ALA A 101 -1.47 23.33 -15.42
CA ALA A 101 -2.11 22.01 -15.45
C ALA A 101 -1.39 21.03 -16.40
N ASP A 102 -0.08 20.88 -16.21
CA ASP A 102 0.81 19.98 -16.94
C ASP A 102 1.49 19.07 -15.91
N PHE A 103 0.87 17.94 -15.57
CA PHE A 103 1.37 17.07 -14.51
C PHE A 103 2.50 16.17 -15.01
N HIS A 104 3.65 16.23 -14.34
CA HIS A 104 4.81 15.39 -14.61
C HIS A 104 4.88 14.27 -13.57
N PRO A 105 4.53 13.02 -13.91
CA PRO A 105 4.64 11.89 -12.98
C PRO A 105 6.10 11.59 -12.66
N ASN A 106 6.36 11.12 -11.45
CA ASN A 106 7.70 10.68 -11.04
C ASN A 106 7.90 9.20 -11.35
N ASP A 107 8.80 8.87 -12.27
CA ASP A 107 9.10 7.47 -12.64
C ASP A 107 9.69 6.64 -11.50
N ARG A 108 10.19 7.29 -10.45
CA ARG A 108 10.73 6.63 -9.24
C ARG A 108 9.69 6.50 -8.13
N TYR A 109 8.45 6.92 -8.37
CA TYR A 109 7.39 6.85 -7.38
C TYR A 109 7.11 5.39 -6.97
N ARG A 110 7.15 5.13 -5.67
CA ARG A 110 6.76 3.87 -5.05
C ARG A 110 5.50 4.12 -4.21
N PRO A 111 4.31 3.69 -4.68
CA PRO A 111 3.05 3.95 -3.98
C PRO A 111 3.00 3.31 -2.60
N SER A 112 2.65 4.08 -1.58
CA SER A 112 2.40 3.56 -0.25
C SER A 112 1.17 2.63 -0.23
N PRO A 113 1.02 1.77 0.80
CA PRO A 113 -0.23 1.02 1.00
C PRO A 113 -1.48 1.90 0.96
N LYS A 114 -1.41 3.09 1.57
CA LYS A 114 -2.52 4.04 1.63
C LYS A 114 -2.88 4.56 0.24
N ALA A 115 -1.88 4.96 -0.55
CA ALA A 115 -2.07 5.39 -1.94
C ALA A 115 -2.64 4.29 -2.85
N LEU A 116 -2.38 3.02 -2.54
CA LEU A 116 -2.98 1.86 -3.21
C LEU A 116 -4.40 1.52 -2.70
N GLY A 117 -4.92 2.27 -1.73
CA GLY A 117 -6.24 2.07 -1.15
C GLY A 117 -6.33 0.86 -0.21
N PHE A 118 -5.20 0.42 0.36
CA PHE A 118 -5.22 -0.64 1.37
C PHE A 118 -5.94 -0.14 2.64
N PRO A 119 -6.64 -1.02 3.37
CA PRO A 119 -7.30 -0.63 4.60
C PRO A 119 -6.28 -0.20 5.66
N GLU A 120 -6.68 0.68 6.57
CA GLU A 120 -5.85 1.02 7.73
C GLU A 120 -5.51 -0.26 8.52
N PRO A 121 -4.22 -0.56 8.76
CA PRO A 121 -3.82 -1.75 9.49
C PRO A 121 -4.28 -1.68 10.95
N ALA A 122 -4.86 -2.76 11.46
CA ALA A 122 -5.35 -2.80 12.84
C ALA A 122 -4.26 -3.16 13.87
N ASN A 123 -3.10 -3.61 13.41
CA ASN A 123 -1.97 -4.02 14.25
C ASN A 123 -0.66 -4.02 13.44
N ASP A 124 0.47 -4.15 14.15
CA ASP A 124 1.81 -4.11 13.56
C ASP A 124 2.04 -5.21 12.51
N LEU A 125 1.45 -6.39 12.68
CA LEU A 125 1.57 -7.47 11.69
C LEU A 125 0.83 -7.12 10.40
N GLU A 126 -0.39 -6.56 10.48
CA GLU A 126 -1.10 -6.06 9.30
C GLU A 126 -0.34 -4.93 8.61
N HIS A 127 0.23 -4.00 9.37
CA HIS A 127 1.04 -2.92 8.83
C HIS A 127 2.27 -3.48 8.09
N LEU A 128 3.01 -4.40 8.70
CA LEU A 128 4.17 -5.03 8.05
C LEU A 128 3.77 -5.83 6.81
N LEU A 129 2.65 -6.57 6.85
CA LEU A 129 2.15 -7.30 5.68
C LEU A 129 1.91 -6.35 4.49
N GLN A 130 1.35 -5.18 4.74
CA GLN A 130 1.15 -4.16 3.72
C GLN A 130 2.48 -3.62 3.18
N LEU A 131 3.44 -3.33 4.05
CA LEU A 131 4.77 -2.86 3.64
C LEU A 131 5.54 -3.91 2.84
N VAL A 132 5.44 -5.19 3.21
CA VAL A 132 6.04 -6.30 2.45
C VAL A 132 5.36 -6.45 1.10
N ARG A 133 4.02 -6.37 1.05
CA ARG A 133 3.25 -6.46 -0.19
C ARG A 133 3.57 -5.34 -1.18
N THR A 134 3.97 -4.19 -0.68
CA THR A 134 4.34 -3.00 -1.46
C THR A 134 5.85 -2.82 -1.60
N GLU A 135 6.64 -3.82 -1.20
CA GLU A 135 8.11 -3.84 -1.30
C GLU A 135 8.83 -2.69 -0.56
N HIS A 136 8.17 -2.09 0.44
CA HIS A 136 8.78 -1.12 1.35
C HIS A 136 9.58 -1.80 2.47
N ARG A 137 9.31 -3.08 2.73
CA ARG A 137 10.04 -3.92 3.70
C ARG A 137 10.27 -5.32 3.14
N PRO A 138 11.38 -5.97 3.49
CA PRO A 138 11.63 -7.34 3.05
C PRO A 138 10.74 -8.34 3.82
N ALA A 139 10.34 -9.42 3.15
CA ALA A 139 9.56 -10.49 3.78
C ALA A 139 10.30 -11.19 4.95
N SER A 140 11.63 -11.06 5.02
CA SER A 140 12.45 -11.56 6.14
C SER A 140 12.14 -10.90 7.48
N ASP A 141 11.42 -9.78 7.48
CA ASP A 141 11.00 -9.10 8.71
C ASP A 141 9.76 -9.76 9.35
N LEU A 142 8.98 -10.53 8.57
CA LEU A 142 7.73 -11.13 9.04
C LEU A 142 7.89 -12.07 10.24
N PRO A 143 8.87 -13.00 10.29
CA PRO A 143 8.94 -13.98 11.36
C PRO A 143 8.93 -13.35 12.76
N LYS A 144 9.73 -12.30 12.98
CA LYS A 144 9.81 -11.62 14.28
C LYS A 144 8.48 -11.02 14.71
N VAL A 145 7.85 -10.26 13.81
CA VAL A 145 6.55 -9.62 14.09
C VAL A 145 5.44 -10.66 14.25
N VAL A 146 5.51 -11.77 13.52
CA VAL A 146 4.57 -12.90 13.70
C VAL A 146 4.71 -13.49 15.10
N LEU A 147 5.93 -13.69 15.62
CA LEU A 147 6.16 -14.25 16.96
C LEU A 147 5.55 -13.39 18.08
N ASP A 148 5.52 -12.06 17.90
CA ASP A 148 4.96 -11.11 18.86
C ASP A 148 3.46 -10.86 18.68
N ALA A 149 2.90 -11.25 17.53
CA ALA A 149 1.49 -11.03 17.25
C ALA A 149 0.59 -12.01 18.00
N THR A 150 -0.56 -11.51 18.45
CA THR A 150 -1.70 -12.38 18.81
C THR A 150 -2.38 -12.84 17.53
N LEU A 151 -2.37 -14.14 17.29
CA LEU A 151 -3.00 -14.78 16.15
C LEU A 151 -4.28 -15.50 16.58
N PHE A 152 -5.25 -15.56 15.69
CA PHE A 152 -6.45 -16.38 15.84
C PHE A 152 -6.32 -17.60 14.94
N VAL A 153 -6.30 -18.77 15.56
CA VAL A 153 -6.25 -20.05 14.83
C VAL A 153 -7.57 -20.77 14.97
N TYR A 154 -7.84 -21.63 14.00
CA TYR A 154 -8.98 -22.52 14.03
C TYR A 154 -8.97 -23.50 15.20
N ALA A 155 -10.15 -23.72 15.78
CA ALA A 155 -10.37 -24.69 16.84
C ALA A 155 -11.78 -25.30 16.72
N MET A 156 -11.92 -26.56 17.14
CA MET A 156 -13.24 -27.23 17.25
C MET A 156 -13.90 -26.97 18.61
N SER A 157 -13.14 -26.52 19.61
CA SER A 157 -13.65 -26.10 20.91
C SER A 157 -12.67 -25.13 21.59
N PRO A 158 -13.09 -24.35 22.61
CA PRO A 158 -12.21 -23.44 23.34
C PRO A 158 -11.04 -24.12 24.07
N VAL A 159 -11.16 -25.42 24.40
CA VAL A 159 -10.14 -26.17 25.15
C VAL A 159 -9.09 -26.85 24.26
N GLN A 160 -9.30 -26.86 22.94
CA GLN A 160 -8.38 -27.48 22.00
C GLN A 160 -7.05 -26.71 21.95
N ARG A 161 -5.95 -27.42 22.24
CA ARG A 161 -4.59 -26.86 22.22
C ARG A 161 -3.81 -27.16 20.93
N THR A 162 -4.24 -28.13 20.13
CA THR A 162 -3.65 -28.42 18.81
C THR A 162 -4.06 -27.38 17.76
N VAL A 163 -3.29 -27.29 16.69
CA VAL A 163 -3.63 -26.49 15.49
C VAL A 163 -4.25 -27.37 14.41
N ILE A 164 -5.03 -26.76 13.51
CA ILE A 164 -5.68 -27.44 12.39
C ILE A 164 -5.03 -26.94 11.10
N GLY A 165 -4.45 -27.86 10.32
CA GLY A 165 -3.86 -27.57 9.02
C GLY A 165 -4.77 -27.98 7.86
N PHE A 166 -4.62 -27.33 6.72
CA PHE A 166 -5.37 -27.58 5.48
C PHE A 166 -4.40 -27.73 4.32
N HIS A 167 -4.78 -28.57 3.35
CA HIS A 167 -4.05 -28.66 2.10
C HIS A 167 -4.31 -27.40 1.27
N ASN A 168 -3.25 -26.79 0.74
CA ASN A 168 -3.36 -25.85 -0.36
C ASN A 168 -3.64 -26.59 -1.67
N THR A 169 -3.75 -25.86 -2.78
CA THR A 169 -3.98 -26.41 -4.12
C THR A 169 -2.89 -27.40 -4.57
N ASP A 170 -1.69 -27.28 -4.01
CA ASP A 170 -0.53 -28.12 -4.32
C ASP A 170 -0.41 -29.32 -3.37
N GLY A 171 -1.37 -29.50 -2.46
CA GLY A 171 -1.36 -30.58 -1.46
C GLY A 171 -0.46 -30.31 -0.24
N ARG A 172 0.21 -29.15 -0.15
CA ARG A 172 1.01 -28.77 1.02
C ARG A 172 0.07 -28.42 2.18
N VAL A 173 0.32 -29.02 3.34
CA VAL A 173 -0.42 -28.67 4.57
C VAL A 173 0.09 -27.33 5.10
N MET A 174 -0.84 -26.43 5.41
CA MET A 174 -0.59 -25.10 5.95
C MET A 174 -1.51 -24.86 7.13
N VAL A 175 -1.04 -24.12 8.14
CA VAL A 175 -1.84 -23.75 9.32
C VAL A 175 -2.41 -22.35 9.12
N PRO A 176 -3.72 -22.17 8.96
CA PRO A 176 -4.35 -20.85 8.89
C PRO A 176 -4.23 -20.12 10.23
N ALA A 177 -3.81 -18.86 10.17
CA ALA A 177 -3.82 -17.95 11.30
C ALA A 177 -4.31 -16.58 10.86
N TYR A 178 -5.08 -15.91 11.72
CA TYR A 178 -5.68 -14.62 11.41
C TYR A 178 -5.17 -13.55 12.36
N THR A 179 -4.90 -12.36 11.84
CA THR A 179 -4.46 -11.20 12.64
C THR A 179 -5.58 -10.65 13.54
N ARG A 180 -6.84 -10.99 13.23
CA ARG A 180 -8.03 -10.60 13.99
C ARG A 180 -9.09 -11.70 13.99
N LYS A 181 -9.84 -11.80 15.08
CA LYS A 181 -10.97 -12.74 15.19
C LYS A 181 -12.03 -12.50 14.11
N SER A 182 -12.25 -11.25 13.70
CA SER A 182 -13.24 -10.89 12.68
C SER A 182 -12.90 -11.36 11.27
N LEU A 183 -11.64 -11.73 11.01
CA LEU A 183 -11.19 -12.28 9.72
C LEU A 183 -11.35 -13.80 9.64
N VAL A 184 -11.61 -14.46 10.77
CA VAL A 184 -11.91 -15.89 10.82
C VAL A 184 -13.28 -16.12 10.13
N PRO A 185 -13.39 -17.06 9.17
CA PRO A 185 -14.65 -17.42 8.56
C PRO A 185 -15.74 -17.76 9.59
N ARG A 186 -16.95 -17.24 9.36
CA ARG A 186 -18.06 -17.30 10.32
C ARG A 186 -18.62 -18.70 10.50
N GLU A 187 -18.44 -19.55 9.50
CA GLU A 187 -18.78 -20.96 9.49
C GLU A 187 -17.89 -21.81 10.40
N TRP A 188 -16.74 -21.28 10.83
CA TRP A 188 -15.82 -22.03 11.67
C TRP A 188 -16.32 -22.07 13.13
N PRO A 189 -16.37 -23.25 13.78
CA PRO A 189 -17.01 -23.39 15.10
C PRO A 189 -16.39 -22.46 16.16
N HIS A 190 -15.06 -22.43 16.23
CA HIS A 190 -14.33 -21.58 17.15
C HIS A 190 -13.02 -21.08 16.55
N ALA A 191 -12.58 -19.94 17.08
CA ALA A 191 -11.22 -19.44 16.92
C ALA A 191 -10.60 -19.20 18.29
N ARG A 192 -9.35 -19.60 18.42
CA ARG A 192 -8.56 -19.44 19.65
C ARG A 192 -7.47 -18.42 19.42
N ALA A 193 -7.35 -17.47 20.34
CA ALA A 193 -6.20 -16.57 20.39
C ALA A 193 -4.96 -17.34 20.87
N VAL A 194 -3.84 -17.12 20.21
CA VAL A 194 -2.54 -17.70 20.53
C VAL A 194 -1.46 -16.66 20.23
N LEU A 195 -0.45 -16.55 21.09
CA LEU A 195 0.71 -15.73 20.77
C LEU A 195 1.52 -16.44 19.69
N GLY A 196 2.05 -15.71 18.70
CA GLY A 196 2.75 -16.33 17.58
C GLY A 196 3.94 -17.20 18.00
N ARG A 197 4.66 -16.85 19.07
CA ARG A 197 5.72 -17.73 19.60
C ARG A 197 5.20 -19.07 20.15
N ASP A 198 3.99 -19.11 20.68
CA ASP A 198 3.40 -20.33 21.26
C ASP A 198 2.86 -21.28 20.18
N ILE A 199 2.65 -20.81 18.94
CA ILE A 199 2.20 -21.66 17.84
C ILE A 199 3.34 -22.48 17.24
N VAL A 200 4.60 -22.02 17.35
CA VAL A 200 5.74 -22.55 16.60
C VAL A 200 5.92 -24.05 16.81
N ASP A 201 5.87 -24.49 18.07
CA ASP A 201 6.02 -25.91 18.42
C ASP A 201 4.82 -26.76 17.96
N LEU A 202 3.66 -26.14 17.73
CA LEU A 202 2.44 -26.81 17.26
C LEU A 202 2.43 -27.01 15.74
N LEU A 203 3.26 -26.29 14.99
CA LEU A 203 3.26 -26.33 13.52
C LEU A 203 3.74 -27.66 12.96
N GLY A 204 4.57 -28.41 13.70
CA GLY A 204 5.15 -29.67 13.21
C GLY A 204 5.88 -29.50 11.87
N GLY A 205 6.54 -28.35 11.66
CA GLY A 205 7.25 -28.02 10.41
C GLY A 205 6.38 -27.43 9.28
N HIS A 206 5.07 -27.29 9.48
CA HIS A 206 4.19 -26.73 8.45
C HIS A 206 4.18 -25.20 8.48
N PRO A 207 4.12 -24.53 7.31
CA PRO A 207 4.05 -23.07 7.28
C PRO A 207 2.74 -22.54 7.87
N VAL A 208 2.78 -21.31 8.36
CA VAL A 208 1.60 -20.55 8.76
C VAL A 208 1.13 -19.70 7.58
N ALA A 209 -0.14 -19.82 7.22
CA ALA A 209 -0.79 -18.91 6.27
C ALA A 209 -1.50 -17.80 7.06
N ILE A 210 -1.02 -16.57 6.95
CA ILE A 210 -1.59 -15.40 7.61
C ILE A 210 -2.71 -14.83 6.73
N ASN A 211 -3.91 -14.68 7.30
CA ASN A 211 -5.11 -14.16 6.65
C ASN A 211 -5.37 -14.79 5.26
N PRO A 212 -5.45 -16.12 5.12
CA PRO A 212 -5.51 -16.79 3.80
C PRO A 212 -6.76 -16.47 2.98
N HIS A 213 -7.75 -15.81 3.56
CA HIS A 213 -9.00 -15.40 2.90
C HIS A 213 -9.12 -13.88 2.73
N ASP A 214 -8.06 -13.13 3.03
CA ASP A 214 -8.04 -11.66 2.94
C ASP A 214 -7.25 -11.21 1.70
N LEU A 215 -7.38 -9.92 1.34
CA LEU A 215 -6.67 -9.28 0.24
C LEU A 215 -5.15 -9.29 0.45
N ILE A 216 -4.73 -9.14 1.71
CA ILE A 216 -3.32 -9.08 2.10
C ILE A 216 -3.01 -10.30 2.95
N THR A 217 -2.28 -11.24 2.35
CA THR A 217 -1.91 -12.53 2.93
C THR A 217 -0.40 -12.75 2.88
N ALA A 218 0.11 -13.65 3.72
CA ALA A 218 1.48 -14.13 3.65
C ALA A 218 1.58 -15.60 4.07
N VAL A 219 2.58 -16.28 3.54
CA VAL A 219 2.96 -17.63 3.96
C VAL A 219 4.30 -17.54 4.65
N VAL A 220 4.33 -17.86 5.94
CA VAL A 220 5.56 -17.82 6.75
C VAL A 220 6.01 -19.26 7.02
N PRO A 221 7.16 -19.68 6.49
CA PRO A 221 7.70 -21.01 6.74
C PRO A 221 8.03 -21.23 8.22
N ALA A 222 7.78 -22.44 8.73
CA ALA A 222 8.02 -22.78 10.14
C ALA A 222 9.51 -22.64 10.49
N GLU A 223 10.40 -22.99 9.56
CA GLU A 223 11.85 -22.86 9.71
C GLU A 223 12.29 -21.41 9.95
N HIS A 224 11.58 -20.43 9.38
CA HIS A 224 11.88 -19.01 9.60
C HIS A 224 11.44 -18.55 10.98
N LEU A 225 10.30 -19.06 11.48
CA LEU A 225 9.84 -18.79 12.84
C LEU A 225 10.76 -19.44 13.87
N LEU A 226 11.15 -20.70 13.67
CA LEU A 226 12.11 -21.41 14.52
C LEU A 226 13.46 -20.69 14.59
N LYS A 227 13.96 -20.24 13.43
CA LYS A 227 15.20 -19.44 13.38
C LYS A 227 15.06 -18.13 14.16
N ALA A 228 13.96 -17.40 13.98
CA ALA A 228 13.72 -16.14 14.69
C ALA A 228 13.66 -16.34 16.22
N VAL A 229 13.00 -17.41 16.70
CA VAL A 229 13.01 -17.79 18.13
C VAL A 229 14.42 -18.08 18.64
N ALA A 230 15.25 -18.78 17.84
CA ALA A 230 16.63 -19.09 18.21
C ALA A 230 17.53 -17.85 18.25
N ASP A 231 17.34 -16.90 17.32
CA ASP A 231 18.11 -15.67 17.24
C ASP A 231 17.82 -14.71 18.41
N GLU A 232 16.60 -14.70 18.97
CA GLU A 232 16.23 -13.91 20.17
C GLU A 232 16.86 -14.42 21.47
N ARG A 233 17.24 -15.70 21.53
CA ARG A 233 17.81 -16.34 22.73
C ARG A 233 19.33 -16.16 22.86
N ARG A 234 19.95 -15.54 21.86
CA ARG A 234 21.40 -15.31 21.78
C ARG A 234 21.74 -13.89 22.22
#